data_AF-A0A928I782-F1
#
_entry.id   AF-A0A928I782-F1
#
_cell.length_a   1.000
_cell.length_b   1.000
_cell.length_c   1.000
_cell.angle_alpha   90.00
_cell.angle_beta   90.00
_cell.angle_gamma   90.00
#
_symmetry.space_group_name_H-M   'P 1'
#
loop_
_entity.id
_entity.type
_entity.pdbx_description
1 polymer ?
#
loop_
_entity_poly.entity_id
_entity_poly.type
_entity_poly.pdbx_seq_one_letter_code
_entity_poly.pdbx_strand_id
1 'polypeptide(L)'
;MEQQKLIKFDGTADGNVWVAYKYPGDRYAYGTQLLVAPGQQAVLIKNGRVAACYDAGAYLLEAEGSTPLQGEGSTHFYGAVYFINKAAALDMLWGTATPFQFEDPKYGLIVSIRAHGKYGIRITEPGLFVTELVGATPDQTLLSHQFLNSYFNSLLISHIKSNIFDYMTRSCISFLGVTSHLTEISRVCSAAVKSEFSPYGIEVVNLSIETIAPLPSDFEQLRRMKEKYALGEKTYMKERQLDLLDKLAEGSGDSAAIKTVLESGWLAPEGAAERKETVTTVAHPTVNPGVAATVPKKSTDVEVFISFKNTYNDQPTPDAAIAAKVFEKLSSMGYNVFMMNETLYQKGVSNYKKLIDEALEEASCLIVIGSRREFVESEWVRYEWDTYLTEVLAGRKAGDNIFTLRGDGADISALPISLRKYQSFPISEVEQLYMWVSNALSGIGVGKKQRQCLLYPAVFAEKEAGGYAVTFPDLEIKAEGASLKDAFMKAKNLLEIYAVYLGKCGDTPPEATAIEDVMTAHPTNTVMYVDAPLPEAPEEA
;
A
#
# COMPACT_ATOMS: atom_id res chain seq x y z
N MET A 1 -49.82 -55.09 -14.79
CA MET A 1 -49.35 -53.71 -14.99
C MET A 1 -48.34 -53.45 -13.91
N GLU A 2 -47.06 -53.56 -14.25
CA GLU A 2 -45.97 -53.25 -13.33
C GLU A 2 -46.06 -51.75 -13.03
N GLN A 3 -46.25 -51.36 -11.77
CA GLN A 3 -46.34 -49.95 -11.38
C GLN A 3 -45.07 -49.26 -11.86
N GLN A 4 -45.18 -48.31 -12.79
CA GLN A 4 -44.06 -47.44 -13.16
C GLN A 4 -43.58 -46.77 -11.88
N LYS A 5 -42.38 -47.15 -11.43
CA LYS A 5 -41.79 -46.64 -10.19
C LYS A 5 -41.54 -45.15 -10.39
N LEU A 6 -42.19 -44.30 -9.60
CA LEU A 6 -41.99 -42.86 -9.62
C LEU A 6 -40.81 -42.50 -8.72
N ILE A 7 -39.78 -41.87 -9.28
CA ILE A 7 -38.64 -41.33 -8.54
C ILE A 7 -38.87 -39.83 -8.36
N LYS A 8 -39.00 -39.40 -7.11
CA LYS A 8 -39.13 -37.99 -6.74
C LYS A 8 -38.60 -37.75 -5.34
N PHE A 9 -38.23 -36.50 -5.05
CA PHE A 9 -37.86 -36.06 -3.71
C PHE A 9 -38.43 -34.66 -3.44
N ASP A 10 -39.33 -34.57 -2.47
CA ASP A 10 -40.05 -33.33 -2.12
C ASP A 10 -39.37 -32.55 -0.98
N GLY A 11 -38.13 -32.92 -0.60
CA GLY A 11 -37.41 -32.32 0.53
C GLY A 11 -37.64 -33.06 1.86
N THR A 12 -37.17 -32.45 2.96
CA THR A 12 -37.35 -32.99 4.32
C THR A 12 -38.62 -32.45 4.98
N ALA A 13 -39.37 -33.31 5.67
CA ALA A 13 -40.62 -32.93 6.36
C ALA A 13 -40.40 -31.84 7.44
N ASP A 14 -39.22 -31.79 8.05
CA ASP A 14 -38.91 -30.91 9.17
C ASP A 14 -38.48 -29.49 8.74
N GLY A 15 -38.46 -29.20 7.43
CA GLY A 15 -38.00 -27.91 6.90
C GLY A 15 -36.48 -27.67 7.03
N ASN A 16 -35.71 -28.70 7.43
CA ASN A 16 -34.26 -28.61 7.55
C ASN A 16 -33.61 -28.31 6.20
N VAL A 17 -32.62 -27.41 6.21
CA VAL A 17 -31.87 -27.02 5.02
C VAL A 17 -30.99 -28.20 4.58
N TRP A 18 -31.40 -28.84 3.49
CA TRP A 18 -30.70 -29.94 2.83
C TRP A 18 -30.01 -29.46 1.55
N VAL A 19 -28.94 -30.15 1.19
CA VAL A 19 -28.10 -29.79 0.05
C VAL A 19 -28.06 -30.90 -1.00
N ALA A 20 -27.96 -32.16 -0.56
CA ALA A 20 -28.06 -33.32 -1.44
C ALA A 20 -28.76 -34.48 -0.77
N TYR A 21 -29.44 -35.30 -1.58
CA TYR A 21 -30.14 -36.50 -1.13
C TYR A 21 -29.91 -37.63 -2.12
N LYS A 22 -29.41 -38.78 -1.63
CA LYS A 22 -29.30 -40.00 -2.44
C LYS A 22 -30.60 -40.79 -2.39
N TYR A 23 -31.26 -40.95 -3.54
CA TYR A 23 -32.49 -41.73 -3.65
C TYR A 23 -32.22 -43.23 -3.35
N PRO A 24 -33.12 -43.93 -2.63
CA PRO A 24 -32.94 -45.35 -2.34
C PRO A 24 -33.05 -46.22 -3.59
N GLY A 25 -32.04 -47.06 -3.80
CA GLY A 25 -32.01 -48.03 -4.89
C GLY A 25 -30.87 -47.81 -5.87
N ASP A 26 -30.38 -48.93 -6.40
CA ASP A 26 -29.23 -49.02 -7.30
C ASP A 26 -29.60 -49.62 -8.67
N ARG A 27 -30.86 -50.03 -8.85
CA ARG A 27 -31.39 -50.68 -10.06
C ARG A 27 -32.70 -50.04 -10.51
N TYR A 28 -32.75 -49.62 -11.77
CA TYR A 28 -33.86 -48.88 -12.37
C TYR A 28 -34.31 -49.53 -13.69
N ALA A 29 -35.62 -49.52 -13.96
CA ALA A 29 -36.17 -49.98 -15.24
C ALA A 29 -36.09 -48.88 -16.29
N TYR A 30 -35.97 -49.24 -17.57
CA TYR A 30 -36.09 -48.26 -18.65
C TYR A 30 -37.50 -47.65 -18.70
N GLY A 31 -37.60 -46.33 -18.88
CA GLY A 31 -38.88 -45.62 -18.85
C GLY A 31 -39.43 -45.38 -17.44
N THR A 32 -38.62 -45.57 -16.40
CA THR A 32 -38.95 -45.11 -15.03
C THR A 32 -39.14 -43.59 -15.03
N GLN A 33 -40.22 -43.11 -14.41
CA GLN A 33 -40.51 -41.68 -14.35
C GLN A 33 -39.67 -40.99 -13.26
N LEU A 34 -38.93 -39.96 -13.65
CA LEU A 34 -38.17 -39.08 -12.76
C LEU A 34 -38.87 -37.71 -12.73
N LEU A 35 -39.27 -37.27 -11.53
CA LEU A 35 -39.86 -35.96 -11.31
C LEU A 35 -38.93 -35.12 -10.43
N VAL A 36 -38.49 -33.99 -10.98
CA VAL A 36 -37.57 -33.05 -10.35
C VAL A 36 -38.34 -31.78 -10.00
N ALA A 37 -38.37 -31.43 -8.72
CA ALA A 37 -39.09 -30.24 -8.26
C ALA A 37 -38.37 -28.94 -8.66
N PRO A 38 -39.09 -27.80 -8.75
CA PRO A 38 -38.47 -26.49 -8.96
C PRO A 38 -37.41 -26.19 -7.89
N GLY A 39 -36.28 -25.60 -8.30
CA GLY A 39 -35.16 -25.30 -7.41
C GLY A 39 -34.27 -26.52 -7.09
N GLN A 40 -34.57 -27.69 -7.64
CA GLN A 40 -33.72 -28.89 -7.56
C GLN A 40 -33.16 -29.26 -8.93
N GLN A 41 -32.11 -30.08 -8.91
CA GLN A 41 -31.63 -30.82 -10.09
C GLN A 41 -31.37 -32.26 -9.68
N ALA A 42 -31.64 -33.21 -10.57
CA ALA A 42 -31.34 -34.61 -10.33
C ALA A 42 -30.11 -35.04 -11.15
N VAL A 43 -29.18 -35.75 -10.51
CA VAL A 43 -27.97 -36.27 -11.15
C VAL A 43 -28.07 -37.79 -11.21
N LEU A 44 -27.99 -38.34 -12.41
CA LEU A 44 -27.92 -39.79 -12.64
C LEU A 44 -26.46 -40.21 -12.80
N ILE A 45 -26.01 -41.12 -11.93
CA ILE A 45 -24.73 -41.80 -12.05
C ILE A 45 -24.95 -43.18 -12.63
N LYS A 46 -24.24 -43.51 -13.71
CA LYS A 46 -24.24 -44.83 -14.36
C LYS A 46 -22.79 -45.26 -14.60
N ASN A 47 -22.48 -46.52 -14.32
CA ASN A 47 -21.12 -47.07 -14.49
C ASN A 47 -20.02 -46.22 -13.80
N GLY A 48 -20.33 -45.63 -12.63
CA GLY A 48 -19.40 -44.80 -11.86
C GLY A 48 -19.11 -43.41 -12.46
N ARG A 49 -19.86 -42.97 -13.47
CA ARG A 49 -19.74 -41.63 -14.08
C ARG A 49 -21.09 -40.91 -14.09
N VAL A 50 -21.06 -39.59 -14.11
CA VAL A 50 -22.25 -38.77 -14.32
C VAL A 50 -22.76 -39.05 -15.74
N ALA A 51 -23.95 -39.62 -15.84
CA ALA A 51 -24.59 -39.95 -17.11
C ALA A 51 -25.44 -38.79 -17.62
N ALA A 52 -26.22 -38.17 -16.73
CA ALA A 52 -27.08 -37.04 -17.06
C ALA A 52 -27.41 -36.20 -15.83
N CYS A 53 -27.65 -34.91 -16.05
CA CYS A 53 -28.22 -33.98 -15.08
C CYS A 53 -29.58 -33.50 -15.60
N TYR A 54 -30.62 -33.62 -14.78
CA TYR A 54 -32.01 -33.29 -15.13
C TYR A 54 -32.46 -32.06 -14.33
N ASP A 55 -32.80 -30.98 -15.03
CA ASP A 55 -33.40 -29.78 -14.45
C ASP A 55 -34.83 -30.02 -13.95
N ALA A 56 -35.47 -29.02 -13.36
CA ALA A 56 -36.86 -29.13 -12.89
C ALA A 56 -37.81 -29.56 -14.03
N GLY A 57 -38.60 -30.61 -13.80
CA GLY A 57 -39.46 -31.20 -14.83
C GLY A 57 -39.73 -32.68 -14.62
N ALA A 58 -40.45 -33.27 -15.56
CA ALA A 58 -40.72 -34.71 -15.61
C ALA A 58 -39.95 -35.33 -16.78
N TYR A 59 -39.22 -36.41 -16.49
CA TYR A 59 -38.35 -37.10 -17.44
C TYR A 59 -38.60 -38.61 -17.37
N LEU A 60 -38.26 -39.29 -18.46
CA LEU A 60 -38.15 -40.75 -18.49
C LEU A 60 -36.68 -41.10 -18.47
N LEU A 61 -36.30 -42.05 -17.61
CA LEU A 61 -34.91 -42.51 -17.56
C LEU A 61 -34.62 -43.41 -18.77
N GLU A 62 -33.90 -42.85 -19.73
CA GLU A 62 -33.43 -43.52 -20.94
C GLU A 62 -31.91 -43.74 -20.85
N ALA A 63 -31.41 -44.92 -21.26
CA ALA A 63 -29.96 -45.17 -21.29
C ALA A 63 -29.33 -44.47 -22.49
N GLU A 64 -28.98 -43.20 -22.35
CA GLU A 64 -27.97 -42.63 -23.25
C GLU A 64 -26.55 -42.93 -22.72
N GLY A 65 -25.70 -43.46 -23.62
CA GLY A 65 -24.25 -43.60 -23.40
C GLY A 65 -23.74 -45.01 -23.03
N SER A 66 -23.20 -45.70 -24.06
CA SER A 66 -22.37 -46.92 -24.07
C SER A 66 -23.02 -48.29 -23.85
N THR A 67 -22.63 -49.18 -24.77
CA THR A 67 -23.03 -50.57 -25.04
C THR A 67 -23.02 -51.49 -23.81
N PRO A 68 -23.95 -52.46 -23.72
CA PRO A 68 -24.03 -53.38 -22.60
C PRO A 68 -22.81 -54.31 -22.60
N LEU A 69 -21.90 -54.14 -21.64
CA LEU A 69 -21.22 -55.30 -21.10
C LEU A 69 -22.25 -56.01 -20.22
N GLN A 70 -22.79 -57.10 -20.78
CA GLN A 70 -23.85 -58.00 -20.28
C GLN A 70 -25.26 -57.73 -20.83
N GLY A 71 -25.58 -58.46 -21.91
CA GLY A 71 -26.92 -58.99 -22.19
C GLY A 71 -27.80 -58.15 -23.10
N GLU A 72 -27.95 -58.58 -24.36
CA GLU A 72 -29.08 -58.21 -25.22
C GLU A 72 -30.40 -58.43 -24.45
N GLY A 73 -31.26 -57.41 -24.34
CA GLY A 73 -32.59 -57.52 -23.73
C GLY A 73 -32.72 -57.14 -22.25
N SER A 74 -31.73 -56.49 -21.65
CA SER A 74 -31.84 -55.99 -20.27
C SER A 74 -32.90 -54.88 -20.16
N THR A 75 -34.00 -55.11 -19.42
CA THR A 75 -35.06 -54.10 -19.16
C THR A 75 -34.70 -53.10 -18.06
N HIS A 76 -33.55 -53.31 -17.40
CA HIS A 76 -33.08 -52.54 -16.26
C HIS A 76 -31.61 -52.14 -16.43
N PHE A 77 -31.21 -51.09 -15.75
CA PHE A 77 -29.82 -50.66 -15.61
C PHE A 77 -29.48 -50.39 -14.15
N TYR A 78 -28.18 -50.44 -13.83
CA TYR A 78 -27.66 -50.08 -12.51
C TYR A 78 -27.17 -48.63 -12.51
N GLY A 79 -27.44 -47.92 -11.43
CA GLY A 79 -27.06 -46.52 -11.27
C GLY A 79 -27.48 -45.95 -9.94
N ALA A 80 -27.21 -44.67 -9.71
CA ALA A 80 -27.67 -43.95 -8.53
C ALA A 80 -28.27 -42.60 -8.93
N VAL A 81 -29.36 -42.20 -8.28
CA VAL A 81 -30.00 -40.89 -8.50
C VAL A 81 -29.78 -40.02 -7.27
N TYR A 82 -29.21 -38.84 -7.49
CA TYR A 82 -29.02 -37.82 -6.46
C TYR A 82 -29.92 -36.64 -6.75
N PHE A 83 -30.67 -36.18 -5.76
CA PHE A 83 -31.36 -34.89 -5.82
C PHE A 83 -30.49 -33.84 -5.15
N ILE A 84 -30.31 -32.71 -5.81
CA ILE A 84 -29.44 -31.62 -5.38
C ILE A 84 -30.26 -30.35 -5.29
N ASN A 85 -30.14 -29.64 -4.17
CA ASN A 85 -30.79 -28.37 -3.95
C ASN A 85 -29.96 -27.25 -4.58
N LYS A 86 -30.54 -26.49 -5.52
CA LYS A 86 -29.89 -25.33 -6.15
C LYS A 86 -30.22 -24.02 -5.44
N ALA A 87 -31.10 -24.03 -4.43
CA ALA A 87 -31.32 -22.85 -3.60
C ALA A 87 -30.03 -22.51 -2.83
N ALA A 88 -29.74 -21.22 -2.69
CA ALA A 88 -28.60 -20.79 -1.89
C ALA A 88 -28.87 -21.06 -0.40
N ALA A 89 -27.96 -21.78 0.26
CA ALA A 89 -27.91 -21.82 1.71
C ALA A 89 -27.17 -20.56 2.19
N LEU A 90 -27.89 -19.66 2.85
CA LEU A 90 -27.36 -18.39 3.34
C LEU A 90 -27.03 -18.47 4.83
N ASP A 91 -26.38 -17.43 5.35
CA ASP A 91 -26.07 -17.23 6.78
C ASP A 91 -25.25 -18.35 7.43
N MET A 92 -24.42 -19.04 6.64
CA MET A 92 -23.45 -19.98 7.18
C MET A 92 -22.34 -19.20 7.89
N LEU A 93 -22.03 -19.61 9.12
CA LEU A 93 -21.02 -18.96 9.94
C LEU A 93 -19.64 -19.52 9.64
N TRP A 94 -18.65 -18.63 9.56
CA TRP A 94 -17.24 -18.98 9.57
C TRP A 94 -16.50 -18.14 10.62
N GLY A 95 -15.39 -18.66 11.14
CA GLY A 95 -14.59 -17.91 12.08
C GLY A 95 -13.36 -18.65 12.57
N THR A 96 -12.37 -17.88 13.01
CA THR A 96 -11.13 -18.44 13.56
C THR A 96 -11.35 -19.03 14.94
N ALA A 97 -11.22 -20.36 15.07
CA ALA A 97 -11.38 -21.05 16.35
C ALA A 97 -10.34 -20.59 17.40
N THR A 98 -9.09 -20.44 16.98
CA THR A 98 -8.00 -19.89 17.80
C THR A 98 -7.58 -18.52 17.28
N PRO A 99 -7.19 -17.58 18.17
CA PRO A 99 -6.53 -16.36 17.75
C PRO A 99 -5.28 -16.69 16.93
N PHE A 100 -5.02 -15.88 15.92
CA PHE A 100 -3.79 -15.97 15.14
C PHE A 100 -2.99 -14.68 15.31
N GLN A 101 -1.67 -14.80 15.32
CA GLN A 101 -0.80 -13.64 15.49
C GLN A 101 -0.66 -12.88 14.18
N PHE A 102 -0.67 -11.57 14.30
CA PHE A 102 -0.57 -10.65 13.20
C PHE A 102 0.21 -9.42 13.66
N GLU A 103 1.18 -8.97 12.88
CA GLU A 103 1.87 -7.71 13.18
C GLU A 103 1.06 -6.52 12.63
N ASP A 104 0.55 -5.65 13.53
CA ASP A 104 -0.20 -4.47 13.11
C ASP A 104 0.64 -3.64 12.12
N PRO A 105 0.17 -3.41 10.88
CA PRO A 105 0.95 -2.76 9.83
C PRO A 105 1.41 -1.34 10.23
N LYS A 106 0.59 -0.62 11.00
CA LYS A 106 0.87 0.79 11.33
C LYS A 106 1.83 0.93 12.51
N TYR A 107 1.69 0.07 13.52
CA TYR A 107 2.43 0.21 14.78
C TYR A 107 3.51 -0.84 15.00
N GLY A 108 3.60 -1.88 14.15
CA GLY A 108 4.58 -2.97 14.25
C GLY A 108 4.40 -3.83 15.51
N LEU A 109 3.19 -3.86 16.07
CA LEU A 109 2.89 -4.61 17.28
C LEU A 109 2.31 -5.97 16.90
N ILE A 110 2.91 -7.05 17.37
CA ILE A 110 2.34 -8.38 17.24
C ILE A 110 1.08 -8.45 18.11
N VAL A 111 -0.06 -8.59 17.46
CA VAL A 111 -1.38 -8.71 18.08
C VAL A 111 -2.04 -10.02 17.71
N SER A 112 -2.72 -10.61 18.68
CA SER A 112 -3.50 -11.83 18.47
C SER A 112 -4.90 -11.44 18.05
N ILE A 113 -5.30 -11.85 16.85
CA ILE A 113 -6.57 -11.44 16.25
C ILE A 113 -7.52 -12.61 16.07
N ARG A 114 -8.82 -12.32 16.16
CA ARG A 114 -9.89 -13.21 15.76
C ARG A 114 -10.71 -12.55 14.67
N ALA A 115 -11.12 -13.35 13.69
CA ALA A 115 -12.01 -12.91 12.63
C ALA A 115 -13.19 -13.87 12.51
N HIS A 116 -14.37 -13.32 12.26
CA HIS A 116 -15.57 -14.10 11.97
C HIS A 116 -16.49 -13.35 11.02
N GLY A 117 -17.40 -14.11 10.40
CA GLY A 117 -18.41 -13.55 9.53
C GLY A 117 -19.32 -14.62 8.99
N LYS A 118 -19.95 -14.30 7.85
CA LYS A 118 -20.94 -15.14 7.20
C LYS A 118 -20.60 -15.37 5.75
N TYR A 119 -21.14 -16.45 5.21
CA TYR A 119 -21.12 -16.74 3.79
C TYR A 119 -22.37 -17.55 3.44
N GLY A 120 -22.66 -17.63 2.16
CA GLY A 120 -23.61 -18.58 1.62
C GLY A 120 -22.96 -19.45 0.56
N ILE A 121 -23.61 -20.55 0.28
CA ILE A 121 -23.20 -21.49 -0.77
C ILE A 121 -24.38 -21.79 -1.68
N ARG A 122 -24.07 -22.01 -2.95
CA ARG A 122 -25.02 -22.45 -3.96
C ARG A 122 -24.34 -23.51 -4.82
N ILE A 123 -25.07 -24.57 -5.15
CA ILE A 123 -24.55 -25.57 -6.08
C ILE A 123 -24.89 -25.12 -7.50
N THR A 124 -23.85 -24.90 -8.30
CA THR A 124 -23.97 -24.49 -9.70
C THR A 124 -23.80 -25.68 -10.64
N GLU A 125 -22.86 -26.58 -10.32
CA GLU A 125 -22.55 -27.79 -11.11
C GLU A 125 -22.79 -29.07 -10.28
N PRO A 126 -24.04 -29.56 -10.20
CA PRO A 126 -24.40 -30.76 -9.44
C PRO A 126 -23.62 -32.03 -9.81
N GLY A 127 -23.24 -32.19 -11.09
CA GLY A 127 -22.43 -33.34 -11.53
C GLY A 127 -21.08 -33.39 -10.84
N LEU A 128 -20.34 -32.27 -10.87
CA LEU A 128 -19.04 -32.13 -10.20
C LEU A 128 -19.17 -32.25 -8.68
N PHE A 129 -20.22 -31.63 -8.11
CA PHE A 129 -20.48 -31.70 -6.68
C PHE A 129 -20.65 -33.15 -6.20
N VAL A 130 -21.41 -33.97 -6.93
CA VAL A 130 -21.61 -35.37 -6.55
C VAL A 130 -20.33 -36.19 -6.71
N THR A 131 -19.55 -35.99 -7.79
CA THR A 131 -18.33 -36.77 -8.04
C THR A 131 -17.18 -36.41 -7.11
N GLU A 132 -16.94 -35.12 -6.89
CA GLU A 132 -15.77 -34.64 -6.15
C GLU A 132 -16.00 -34.61 -4.64
N LEU A 133 -17.24 -34.33 -4.19
CA LEU A 133 -17.50 -34.06 -2.77
C LEU A 133 -18.41 -35.08 -2.09
N VAL A 134 -19.54 -35.45 -2.71
CA VAL A 134 -20.46 -36.42 -2.09
C VAL A 134 -19.86 -37.83 -2.09
N GLY A 135 -19.30 -38.24 -3.22
CA GLY A 135 -18.73 -39.58 -3.38
C GLY A 135 -19.75 -40.71 -3.14
N ALA A 136 -19.25 -41.90 -2.79
CA ALA A 136 -20.08 -43.06 -2.53
C ALA A 136 -20.70 -43.00 -1.13
N THR A 137 -21.93 -42.52 -1.04
CA THR A 137 -22.72 -42.48 0.20
C THR A 137 -23.73 -43.63 0.29
N PRO A 138 -24.09 -44.08 1.50
CA PRO A 138 -25.19 -45.03 1.69
C PRO A 138 -26.52 -44.50 1.13
N ASP A 139 -27.43 -45.41 0.81
CA ASP A 139 -28.77 -45.04 0.35
C ASP A 139 -29.51 -44.20 1.40
N GLN A 140 -30.34 -43.26 0.94
CA GLN A 140 -31.08 -42.32 1.78
C GLN A 140 -30.21 -41.34 2.58
N THR A 141 -28.93 -41.19 2.23
CA THR A 141 -28.08 -40.16 2.85
C THR A 141 -28.58 -38.78 2.47
N LEU A 142 -28.91 -37.98 3.49
CA LEU A 142 -29.21 -36.57 3.39
C LEU A 142 -27.98 -35.76 3.83
N LEU A 143 -27.41 -34.98 2.92
CA LEU A 143 -26.32 -34.07 3.22
C LEU A 143 -26.89 -32.71 3.58
N SER A 144 -26.52 -32.22 4.76
CA SER A 144 -26.87 -30.90 5.26
C SER A 144 -25.75 -29.89 4.97
N HIS A 145 -26.08 -28.60 5.07
CA HIS A 145 -25.09 -27.51 4.98
C HIS A 145 -24.00 -27.61 6.07
N GLN A 146 -24.29 -28.24 7.21
CA GLN A 146 -23.33 -28.41 8.31
C GLN A 146 -22.13 -29.28 7.91
N PHE A 147 -22.38 -30.32 7.10
CA PHE A 147 -21.32 -31.15 6.53
C PHE A 147 -20.37 -30.30 5.68
N LEU A 148 -20.94 -29.49 4.78
CA LEU A 148 -20.17 -28.58 3.91
C LEU A 148 -19.39 -27.56 4.72
N ASN A 149 -20.01 -26.97 5.74
CA ASN A 149 -19.31 -26.04 6.62
C ASN A 149 -18.11 -26.73 7.26
N SER A 150 -18.28 -27.91 7.86
CA SER A 150 -17.18 -28.63 8.51
C SER A 150 -16.05 -29.03 7.55
N TYR A 151 -16.39 -29.38 6.31
CA TYR A 151 -15.42 -29.79 5.29
C TYR A 151 -14.57 -28.61 4.80
N PHE A 152 -15.20 -27.47 4.53
CA PHE A 152 -14.52 -26.32 3.93
C PHE A 152 -14.03 -25.27 4.92
N ASN A 153 -14.40 -25.33 6.21
CA ASN A 153 -14.07 -24.27 7.17
C ASN A 153 -12.55 -24.02 7.28
N SER A 154 -11.73 -25.07 7.28
CA SER A 154 -10.27 -24.93 7.36
C SER A 154 -9.69 -24.22 6.14
N LEU A 155 -10.13 -24.61 4.94
CA LEU A 155 -9.75 -24.01 3.66
C LEU A 155 -10.18 -22.54 3.62
N LEU A 156 -11.45 -22.27 3.92
CA LEU A 156 -12.03 -20.92 3.94
C LEU A 156 -11.29 -20.02 4.93
N ILE A 157 -11.03 -20.47 6.17
CA ILE A 157 -10.26 -19.72 7.16
C ILE A 157 -8.84 -19.45 6.66
N SER A 158 -8.19 -20.42 6.01
CA SER A 158 -6.82 -20.26 5.48
C SER A 158 -6.75 -19.13 4.44
N HIS A 159 -7.62 -19.17 3.43
CA HIS A 159 -7.63 -18.15 2.38
C HIS A 159 -8.06 -16.78 2.92
N ILE A 160 -9.05 -16.72 3.81
CA ILE A 160 -9.46 -15.45 4.43
C ILE A 160 -8.31 -14.87 5.24
N LYS A 161 -7.59 -15.66 6.06
CA LYS A 161 -6.42 -15.19 6.82
C LYS A 161 -5.36 -14.59 5.91
N SER A 162 -4.98 -15.31 4.84
CA SER A 162 -3.98 -14.83 3.88
C SER A 162 -4.42 -13.52 3.22
N ASN A 163 -5.67 -13.44 2.78
CA ASN A 163 -6.18 -12.24 2.11
C ASN A 163 -6.34 -11.05 3.06
N ILE A 164 -6.76 -11.27 4.31
CA ILE A 164 -6.77 -10.23 5.35
C ILE A 164 -5.34 -9.72 5.57
N PHE A 165 -4.36 -10.63 5.67
CA PHE A 165 -2.94 -10.27 5.82
C PHE A 165 -2.43 -9.45 4.65
N ASP A 166 -2.56 -9.98 3.44
CA ASP A 166 -2.14 -9.28 2.24
C ASP A 166 -2.81 -7.91 2.12
N TYR A 167 -4.12 -7.82 2.37
CA TYR A 167 -4.84 -6.56 2.26
C TYR A 167 -4.41 -5.54 3.32
N MET A 168 -4.33 -5.95 4.59
CA MET A 168 -3.97 -5.04 5.69
C MET A 168 -2.52 -4.57 5.59
N THR A 169 -1.59 -5.46 5.24
CA THR A 169 -0.19 -5.13 4.96
C THR A 169 -0.07 -4.22 3.75
N ARG A 170 -0.66 -4.61 2.61
CA ARG A 170 -0.65 -3.79 1.38
C ARG A 170 -1.47 -2.52 1.46
N SER A 171 -2.20 -2.26 2.53
CA SER A 171 -2.94 -1.01 2.69
C SER A 171 -2.46 -0.22 3.91
N CYS A 172 -1.46 -0.73 4.64
CA CYS A 172 -0.98 -0.17 5.91
C CYS A 172 -2.12 0.14 6.91
N ILE A 173 -3.14 -0.73 6.96
CA ILE A 173 -4.32 -0.53 7.81
C ILE A 173 -4.06 -1.12 9.20
N SER A 174 -4.17 -0.29 10.23
CA SER A 174 -4.15 -0.76 11.62
C SER A 174 -5.46 -1.47 12.00
N PHE A 175 -5.39 -2.42 12.93
CA PHE A 175 -6.57 -3.03 13.56
C PHE A 175 -7.49 -2.02 14.25
N LEU A 176 -6.98 -0.86 14.68
CA LEU A 176 -7.81 0.21 15.24
C LEU A 176 -8.76 0.84 14.21
N GLY A 177 -8.45 0.71 12.90
CA GLY A 177 -9.24 1.27 11.80
C GLY A 177 -9.70 0.23 10.77
N VAL A 178 -9.57 -1.07 11.08
CA VAL A 178 -9.96 -2.14 10.15
C VAL A 178 -11.46 -2.17 9.89
N THR A 179 -12.26 -1.69 10.85
CA THR A 179 -13.73 -1.68 10.79
C THR A 179 -14.27 -0.89 9.60
N SER A 180 -13.61 0.20 9.19
CA SER A 180 -14.05 0.99 8.01
C SER A 180 -13.74 0.32 6.68
N HIS A 181 -12.96 -0.76 6.68
CA HIS A 181 -12.50 -1.45 5.47
C HIS A 181 -13.09 -2.86 5.31
N LEU A 182 -13.93 -3.31 6.25
CA LEU A 182 -14.48 -4.68 6.26
C LEU A 182 -15.19 -5.04 4.96
N THR A 183 -15.92 -4.09 4.35
CA THR A 183 -16.62 -4.30 3.06
C THR A 183 -15.63 -4.61 1.93
N GLU A 184 -14.52 -3.88 1.87
CA GLU A 184 -13.54 -4.06 0.81
C GLU A 184 -12.71 -5.33 1.01
N ILE A 185 -12.33 -5.62 2.26
CA ILE A 185 -11.67 -6.89 2.61
C ILE A 185 -12.59 -8.07 2.25
N SER A 186 -13.89 -7.97 2.55
CA SER A 186 -14.87 -9.01 2.20
C SER A 186 -14.93 -9.23 0.69
N ARG A 187 -14.87 -8.16 -0.12
CA ARG A 187 -14.85 -8.24 -1.58
C ARG A 187 -13.62 -8.99 -2.10
N VAL A 188 -12.44 -8.65 -1.58
CA VAL A 188 -11.17 -9.31 -1.96
C VAL A 188 -11.18 -10.78 -1.56
N CYS A 189 -11.55 -11.08 -0.31
CA CYS A 189 -11.67 -12.46 0.17
C CYS A 189 -12.70 -13.26 -0.63
N SER A 190 -13.84 -12.66 -1.00
CA SER A 190 -14.86 -13.34 -1.79
C SER A 190 -14.34 -13.77 -3.17
N ALA A 191 -13.56 -12.93 -3.85
CA ALA A 191 -12.99 -13.25 -5.15
C ALA A 191 -12.02 -14.45 -5.06
N ALA A 192 -11.14 -14.47 -4.05
CA ALA A 192 -10.20 -15.55 -3.84
C ALA A 192 -10.92 -16.88 -3.52
N VAL A 193 -11.85 -16.85 -2.55
CA VAL A 193 -12.58 -18.05 -2.10
C VAL A 193 -13.46 -18.63 -3.20
N LYS A 194 -14.06 -17.82 -4.08
CA LYS A 194 -14.87 -18.32 -5.19
C LYS A 194 -14.09 -19.26 -6.13
N SER A 195 -12.82 -18.95 -6.40
CA SER A 195 -11.99 -19.77 -7.30
C SER A 195 -11.72 -21.16 -6.74
N GLU A 196 -11.61 -21.29 -5.42
CA GLU A 196 -11.29 -22.54 -4.72
C GLU A 196 -12.49 -23.50 -4.62
N PHE A 197 -13.71 -22.96 -4.60
CA PHE A 197 -14.93 -23.77 -4.49
C PHE A 197 -15.46 -24.24 -5.86
N SER A 198 -15.09 -23.54 -6.94
CA SER A 198 -15.52 -23.86 -8.31
C SER A 198 -15.18 -25.28 -8.77
N PRO A 199 -14.01 -25.88 -8.45
CA PRO A 199 -13.70 -27.26 -8.82
C PRO A 199 -14.67 -28.29 -8.23
N TYR A 200 -15.29 -27.98 -7.09
CA TYR A 200 -16.28 -28.83 -6.42
C TYR A 200 -17.72 -28.56 -6.89
N GLY A 201 -17.91 -27.71 -7.91
CA GLY A 201 -19.24 -27.33 -8.40
C GLY A 201 -20.04 -26.44 -7.45
N ILE A 202 -19.35 -25.76 -6.52
CA ILE A 202 -19.96 -24.88 -5.51
C ILE A 202 -19.59 -23.43 -5.81
N GLU A 203 -20.59 -22.55 -5.77
CA GLU A 203 -20.42 -21.11 -5.78
C GLU A 203 -20.58 -20.56 -4.36
N VAL A 204 -19.62 -19.74 -3.91
CA VAL A 204 -19.73 -18.99 -2.66
C VAL A 204 -20.39 -17.64 -2.92
N VAL A 205 -21.48 -17.36 -2.21
CA VAL A 205 -22.28 -16.14 -2.31
C VAL A 205 -22.24 -15.35 -1.00
N ASN A 206 -22.38 -14.03 -1.07
CA ASN A 206 -22.50 -13.15 0.11
C ASN A 206 -21.46 -13.39 1.23
N LEU A 207 -20.20 -13.65 0.85
CA LEU A 207 -19.13 -13.74 1.84
C LEU A 207 -18.88 -12.37 2.45
N SER A 208 -19.05 -12.27 3.76
CA SER A 208 -18.85 -11.06 4.54
C SER A 208 -17.98 -11.35 5.77
N ILE A 209 -17.12 -10.39 6.09
CA ILE A 209 -16.37 -10.35 7.34
C ILE A 209 -17.07 -9.35 8.25
N GLU A 210 -17.67 -9.85 9.34
CA GLU A 210 -18.43 -9.01 10.27
C GLU A 210 -17.51 -8.36 11.30
N THR A 211 -16.44 -9.05 11.71
CA THR A 211 -15.49 -8.51 12.69
C THR A 211 -14.10 -9.07 12.48
N ILE A 212 -13.11 -8.18 12.61
CA ILE A 212 -11.70 -8.49 12.81
C ILE A 212 -11.28 -7.75 14.07
N ALA A 213 -11.00 -8.48 15.15
CA ALA A 213 -10.72 -7.87 16.45
C ALA A 213 -9.48 -8.48 17.09
N PRO A 214 -8.53 -7.64 17.57
CA PRO A 214 -7.50 -8.07 18.51
C PRO A 214 -8.09 -8.54 19.84
N LEU A 215 -7.33 -9.33 20.58
CA LEU A 215 -7.62 -9.59 21.99
C LEU A 215 -7.63 -8.27 22.79
N PRO A 216 -8.43 -8.18 23.88
CA PRO A 216 -8.54 -6.94 24.66
C PRO A 216 -7.20 -6.39 25.17
N SER A 217 -6.27 -7.26 25.59
CA SER A 217 -4.92 -6.87 26.01
C SER A 217 -4.13 -6.18 24.91
N ASP A 218 -4.23 -6.71 23.70
CA ASP A 218 -3.44 -6.29 22.55
C ASP A 218 -4.05 -5.02 21.93
N PHE A 219 -5.38 -4.89 21.99
CA PHE A 219 -6.09 -3.66 21.63
C PHE A 219 -5.66 -2.46 22.50
N GLU A 220 -5.56 -2.64 23.82
CA GLU A 220 -5.07 -1.59 24.72
C GLU A 220 -3.62 -1.20 24.44
N GLN A 221 -2.77 -2.18 24.09
CA GLN A 221 -1.39 -1.90 23.69
C GLN A 221 -1.32 -1.08 22.38
N LEU A 222 -2.13 -1.43 21.38
CA LEU A 222 -2.26 -0.66 20.14
C LEU A 222 -2.73 0.78 20.40
N ARG A 223 -3.72 0.94 21.29
CA ARG A 223 -4.23 2.27 21.68
C ARG A 223 -3.14 3.12 22.33
N ARG A 224 -2.40 2.55 23.28
CA ARG A 224 -1.26 3.22 23.93
C ARG A 224 -0.16 3.60 22.94
N MET A 225 0.12 2.75 21.95
CA MET A 225 1.07 3.08 20.89
C MET A 225 0.55 4.26 20.06
N LYS A 226 -0.70 4.23 19.62
CA LYS A 226 -1.32 5.35 18.88
C LYS A 226 -1.18 6.68 19.64
N GLU A 227 -1.44 6.68 20.96
CA GLU A 227 -1.29 7.86 21.81
C GLU A 227 0.17 8.36 21.85
N LYS A 228 1.15 7.46 22.00
CA LYS A 228 2.58 7.80 21.95
C LYS A 228 3.01 8.38 20.59
N TYR A 229 2.55 7.78 19.50
CA TYR A 229 2.83 8.25 18.13
C TYR A 229 2.22 9.63 17.86
N ALA A 230 1.06 9.94 18.44
CA ALA A 230 0.38 11.22 18.23
C ALA A 230 1.02 12.40 18.99
N LEU A 231 1.69 12.15 20.12
CA LEU A 231 2.21 13.22 20.99
C LEU A 231 3.65 13.67 20.66
N GLY A 232 4.45 12.82 20.01
CA GLY A 232 5.89 13.04 19.90
C GLY A 232 6.61 12.84 21.24
N GLU A 233 7.82 12.26 21.18
CA GLU A 233 8.57 11.73 22.33
C GLU A 233 8.77 12.74 23.49
N LYS A 234 8.87 14.04 23.17
CA LYS A 234 9.07 15.13 24.14
C LYS A 234 7.80 15.57 24.87
N THR A 235 6.64 15.46 24.24
CA THR A 235 5.35 15.89 24.84
C THR A 235 4.78 14.78 25.73
N TYR A 236 4.92 13.52 25.31
CA TYR A 236 4.50 12.36 26.09
C TYR A 236 5.22 12.27 27.44
N MET A 237 6.54 12.52 27.47
CA MET A 237 7.30 12.53 28.71
C MET A 237 6.86 13.68 29.63
N LYS A 238 6.53 14.85 29.05
CA LYS A 238 6.08 16.03 29.80
C LYS A 238 4.69 15.84 30.39
N GLU A 239 3.73 15.32 29.63
CA GLU A 239 2.39 15.02 30.12
C GLU A 239 2.39 13.86 31.11
N ARG A 240 3.19 12.80 30.87
CA ARG A 240 3.31 11.70 31.83
C ARG A 240 4.00 12.11 33.12
N GLN A 241 4.94 13.06 33.07
CA GLN A 241 5.53 13.69 34.26
C GLN A 241 4.49 14.50 35.03
N LEU A 242 3.59 15.22 34.34
CA LEU A 242 2.48 15.95 34.97
C LEU A 242 1.45 14.99 35.59
N ASP A 243 1.06 13.94 34.87
CA ASP A 243 0.16 12.89 35.36
C ASP A 243 0.72 12.15 36.60
N LEU A 244 2.05 11.95 36.64
CA LEU A 244 2.75 11.40 37.79
C LEU A 244 2.80 12.39 38.95
N LEU A 245 3.01 13.69 38.67
CA LEU A 245 2.96 14.75 39.68
C LEU A 245 1.57 14.90 40.29
N ASP A 246 0.51 14.83 39.48
CA ASP A 246 -0.87 14.90 39.94
C ASP A 246 -1.23 13.67 40.77
N LYS A 247 -0.83 12.46 40.34
CA LYS A 247 -1.00 11.23 41.14
C LYS A 247 -0.20 11.23 42.44
N LEU A 248 0.95 11.89 42.47
CA LEU A 248 1.75 12.11 43.69
C LEU A 248 1.09 13.13 44.62
N ALA A 249 0.42 14.14 44.07
CA ALA A 249 -0.35 15.13 44.83
C ALA A 249 -1.65 14.55 45.40
N GLU A 250 -2.25 13.57 44.71
CA GLU A 250 -3.52 12.94 45.07
C GLU A 250 -3.41 11.79 46.09
N GLY A 251 -2.21 11.30 46.46
CA GLY A 251 -2.10 10.09 47.32
C GLY A 251 -0.80 9.88 48.11
N SER A 252 -0.86 10.17 49.41
CA SER A 252 -0.08 9.63 50.54
C SER A 252 1.41 9.27 50.34
N GLY A 253 2.29 10.26 50.55
CA GLY A 253 3.23 10.22 51.69
C GLY A 253 4.38 9.21 51.72
N ASP A 254 4.72 8.51 50.64
CA ASP A 254 5.88 7.60 50.67
C ASP A 254 7.17 8.32 50.21
N SER A 255 7.82 8.97 51.18
CA SER A 255 9.02 9.79 51.04
C SER A 255 10.21 9.08 50.36
N ALA A 256 10.24 7.75 50.38
CA ALA A 256 11.30 6.94 49.76
C ALA A 256 11.27 6.97 48.22
N ALA A 257 10.09 6.89 47.61
CA ALA A 257 9.95 6.96 46.15
C ALA A 257 10.30 8.37 45.62
N ILE A 258 9.93 9.39 46.39
CA ILE A 258 10.25 10.80 46.11
C ILE A 258 11.77 11.02 46.14
N LYS A 259 12.46 10.44 47.14
CA LYS A 259 13.92 10.57 47.28
C LYS A 259 14.69 9.87 46.16
N THR A 260 14.25 8.68 45.74
CA THR A 260 14.87 7.95 44.62
C THR A 260 14.73 8.68 43.28
N VAL A 261 13.59 9.35 43.03
CA VAL A 261 13.37 10.15 41.81
C VAL A 261 14.20 11.43 41.82
N LEU A 262 14.30 12.13 42.96
CA LEU A 262 15.13 13.34 43.12
C LEU A 262 16.64 13.05 43.10
N GLU A 263 17.11 11.94 43.67
CA GLU A 263 18.53 11.57 43.71
C GLU A 263 19.04 10.92 42.41
N SER A 264 18.14 10.41 41.55
CA SER A 264 18.50 9.78 40.26
C SER A 264 18.92 10.75 39.15
N GLY A 265 18.87 12.07 39.38
CA GLY A 265 19.30 13.07 38.40
C GLY A 265 18.34 13.31 37.23
N TRP A 266 17.14 12.72 37.23
CA TRP A 266 16.12 12.86 36.17
C TRP A 266 15.48 14.27 36.08
N LEU A 267 15.79 15.15 37.03
CA LEU A 267 15.26 16.51 37.14
C LEU A 267 16.34 17.60 36.99
N ALA A 268 17.58 17.27 36.62
CA ALA A 268 18.57 18.28 36.35
C ALA A 268 18.30 18.95 34.99
N PRO A 269 18.01 20.26 34.93
CA PRO A 269 18.02 20.98 33.66
C PRO A 269 19.48 21.14 33.21
N GLU A 270 19.79 20.77 31.97
CA GLU A 270 21.01 21.25 31.33
C GLU A 270 20.94 22.77 31.24
N GLY A 271 21.85 23.46 31.93
CA GLY A 271 22.02 24.91 31.85
C GLY A 271 21.28 25.71 32.93
N ALA A 272 21.71 25.62 34.19
CA ALA A 272 21.34 26.56 35.25
C ALA A 272 22.59 27.27 35.79
N ALA A 273 23.05 28.28 35.04
CA ALA A 273 23.78 29.41 35.62
C ALA A 273 22.75 30.40 36.16
N GLU A 274 22.99 30.89 37.37
CA GLU A 274 22.12 31.77 38.17
C GLU A 274 21.54 32.96 37.39
N ARG A 275 20.24 33.24 37.57
CA ARG A 275 19.74 34.56 38.02
C ARG A 275 18.24 34.53 38.29
N LYS A 276 17.89 35.23 39.38
CA LYS A 276 16.60 35.34 40.05
C LYS A 276 15.64 36.33 39.36
N GLU A 277 14.36 36.20 39.75
CA GLU A 277 13.27 37.20 39.73
C GLU A 277 12.62 37.45 38.35
N THR A 278 11.30 37.60 38.17
CA THR A 278 10.11 37.66 39.06
C THR A 278 8.86 37.40 38.21
N VAL A 279 7.79 36.94 38.85
CA VAL A 279 6.45 36.70 38.30
C VAL A 279 5.75 38.02 37.92
N THR A 280 5.03 38.06 36.79
CA THR A 280 3.78 38.84 36.68
C THR A 280 2.82 38.23 35.66
N THR A 281 1.59 37.98 36.10
CA THR A 281 0.42 37.61 35.32
C THR A 281 -0.14 38.82 34.54
N VAL A 282 -0.94 38.58 33.49
CA VAL A 282 -2.33 39.05 33.25
C VAL A 282 -2.65 39.11 31.72
N ALA A 283 -3.88 38.70 31.40
CA ALA A 283 -4.76 39.11 30.27
C ALA A 283 -4.86 38.23 29.01
N HIS A 284 -6.03 37.60 28.89
CA HIS A 284 -6.73 37.39 27.61
C HIS A 284 -7.21 38.74 27.04
N PRO A 285 -7.31 38.86 25.70
CA PRO A 285 -8.51 39.46 25.13
C PRO A 285 -9.10 38.66 23.95
N THR A 286 -10.40 38.40 24.10
CA THR A 286 -11.52 38.59 23.18
C THR A 286 -11.34 38.45 21.65
N VAL A 287 -12.17 37.53 21.13
CA VAL A 287 -12.54 37.27 19.73
C VAL A 287 -13.23 38.48 19.07
N ASN A 288 -12.96 38.71 17.79
CA ASN A 288 -13.96 39.16 16.81
C ASN A 288 -13.67 38.62 15.39
N PRO A 289 -14.71 38.50 14.53
CA PRO A 289 -14.79 37.50 13.48
C PRO A 289 -14.45 38.05 12.08
N GLY A 290 -14.08 37.14 11.17
CA GLY A 290 -14.28 37.34 9.73
C GLY A 290 -13.01 37.48 8.89
N VAL A 291 -12.38 36.35 8.55
CA VAL A 291 -11.74 36.16 7.24
C VAL A 291 -11.98 34.70 6.84
N ALA A 292 -12.54 34.50 5.64
CA ALA A 292 -12.87 33.21 5.07
C ALA A 292 -11.65 32.28 5.06
N ALA A 293 -11.81 31.10 5.67
CA ALA A 293 -10.81 30.04 5.65
C ALA A 293 -10.66 29.51 4.22
N THR A 294 -9.54 29.82 3.57
CA THR A 294 -9.05 29.03 2.45
C THR A 294 -8.76 27.62 2.96
N VAL A 295 -9.40 26.64 2.34
CA VAL A 295 -9.22 25.20 2.57
C VAL A 295 -7.71 24.87 2.50
N PRO A 296 -7.11 24.23 3.52
CA PRO A 296 -5.72 23.81 3.42
C PRO A 296 -5.56 22.72 2.34
N LYS A 297 -4.64 22.95 1.40
CA LYS A 297 -4.15 21.96 0.42
C LYS A 297 -3.55 20.76 1.17
N LYS A 298 -3.88 19.54 0.72
CA LYS A 298 -3.30 18.27 1.16
C LYS A 298 -1.86 18.17 0.60
N SER A 299 -0.82 17.99 1.41
CA SER A 299 0.58 17.92 0.91
C SER A 299 1.41 16.87 1.65
N THR A 300 1.67 15.73 0.99
CA THR A 300 2.65 14.69 1.38
C THR A 300 3.12 13.96 0.11
N ASP A 301 3.76 14.66 -0.84
CA ASP A 301 4.30 14.04 -2.05
C ASP A 301 5.83 13.94 -1.92
N VAL A 302 6.39 12.72 -1.99
CA VAL A 302 7.85 12.51 -1.99
C VAL A 302 8.46 12.97 -3.32
N GLU A 303 9.48 13.80 -3.28
CA GLU A 303 10.14 14.33 -4.49
C GLU A 303 11.44 13.60 -4.82
N VAL A 304 12.25 13.28 -3.80
CA VAL A 304 13.55 12.60 -3.94
C VAL A 304 13.57 11.32 -3.11
N PHE A 305 13.95 10.19 -3.72
CA PHE A 305 14.21 8.94 -3.03
C PHE A 305 15.73 8.69 -2.94
N ILE A 306 16.26 8.42 -1.75
CA ILE A 306 17.67 8.05 -1.53
C ILE A 306 17.75 6.57 -1.17
N SER A 307 18.34 5.79 -2.07
CA SER A 307 18.63 4.36 -1.92
C SER A 307 20.10 4.15 -1.53
N PHE A 308 20.34 3.42 -0.43
CA PHE A 308 21.69 3.16 0.08
C PHE A 308 21.71 1.93 0.99
N LYS A 309 22.88 1.31 1.14
CA LYS A 309 23.04 0.18 2.08
C LYS A 309 23.29 0.72 3.49
N ASN A 310 22.43 0.42 4.46
CA ASN A 310 22.54 1.01 5.79
C ASN A 310 23.58 0.35 6.73
N THR A 311 23.55 -0.98 6.91
CA THR A 311 24.61 -1.75 7.58
C THR A 311 25.21 -2.81 6.68
N TYR A 312 26.41 -3.20 7.04
CA TYR A 312 27.07 -4.42 6.61
C TYR A 312 27.73 -5.06 7.84
N ASN A 313 27.43 -6.33 8.12
CA ASN A 313 27.90 -7.05 9.32
C ASN A 313 27.56 -6.33 10.65
N ASP A 314 26.30 -5.90 10.81
CA ASP A 314 25.78 -5.22 12.01
C ASP A 314 26.49 -3.90 12.38
N GLN A 315 27.22 -3.31 11.42
CA GLN A 315 27.86 -2.00 11.55
C GLN A 315 27.34 -1.04 10.47
N PRO A 316 27.04 0.23 10.81
CA PRO A 316 26.66 1.24 9.82
C PRO A 316 27.70 1.34 8.70
N THR A 317 27.26 1.37 7.45
CA THR A 317 28.15 1.53 6.31
C THR A 317 28.61 2.99 6.18
N PRO A 318 29.68 3.24 5.42
CA PRO A 318 30.03 4.59 4.97
C PRO A 318 28.87 5.26 4.20
N ASP A 319 28.09 4.49 3.45
CA ASP A 319 26.97 4.99 2.64
C ASP A 319 25.87 5.58 3.51
N ALA A 320 25.62 5.03 4.70
CA ALA A 320 24.65 5.56 5.65
C ALA A 320 25.01 6.98 6.13
N ALA A 321 26.29 7.21 6.41
CA ALA A 321 26.77 8.54 6.82
C ALA A 321 26.68 9.56 5.67
N ILE A 322 26.91 9.11 4.43
CA ILE A 322 26.79 9.95 3.23
C ILE A 322 25.31 10.25 2.96
N ALA A 323 24.44 9.24 3.04
CA ALA A 323 23.00 9.39 2.86
C ALA A 323 22.40 10.40 3.84
N ALA A 324 22.80 10.35 5.11
CA ALA A 324 22.37 11.33 6.12
C ALA A 324 22.76 12.77 5.72
N LYS A 325 23.99 12.98 5.23
CA LYS A 325 24.43 14.31 4.76
C LYS A 325 23.65 14.78 3.53
N VAL A 326 23.44 13.89 2.56
CA VAL A 326 22.66 14.19 1.34
C VAL A 326 21.21 14.53 1.70
N PHE A 327 20.61 13.77 2.61
CA PHE A 327 19.26 14.00 3.10
C PHE A 327 19.11 15.34 3.80
N GLU A 328 19.97 15.65 4.77
CA GLU A 328 19.94 16.93 5.49
C GLU A 328 20.10 18.10 4.52
N LYS A 329 21.04 17.99 3.57
CA LYS A 329 21.29 19.03 2.58
C LYS A 329 20.10 19.26 1.64
N LEU A 330 19.55 18.22 1.03
CA LEU A 330 18.42 18.33 0.12
C LEU A 330 17.14 18.79 0.86
N SER A 331 16.94 18.32 2.09
CA SER A 331 15.84 18.81 2.95
C SER A 331 16.00 20.31 3.26
N SER A 332 17.24 20.78 3.52
CA SER A 332 17.53 22.21 3.73
C SER A 332 17.36 23.06 2.46
N MET A 333 17.36 22.44 1.28
CA MET A 333 17.05 23.08 0.00
C MET A 333 15.54 23.16 -0.25
N GLY A 334 14.71 22.51 0.58
CA GLY A 334 13.25 22.57 0.54
C GLY A 334 12.58 21.37 -0.13
N TYR A 335 13.33 20.32 -0.48
CA TYR A 335 12.78 19.13 -1.11
C TYR A 335 12.17 18.15 -0.09
N ASN A 336 11.09 17.48 -0.48
CA ASN A 336 10.55 16.34 0.25
C ASN A 336 11.38 15.09 -0.05
N VAL A 337 12.35 14.80 0.81
CA VAL A 337 13.28 13.69 0.63
C VAL A 337 12.83 12.48 1.45
N PHE A 338 12.86 11.30 0.84
CA PHE A 338 12.64 10.02 1.49
C PHE A 338 13.94 9.21 1.51
N MET A 339 14.31 8.69 2.67
CA MET A 339 15.40 7.72 2.84
C MET A 339 15.06 6.79 4.01
N MET A 340 15.46 5.52 3.95
CA MET A 340 15.07 4.53 4.96
C MET A 340 16.21 4.20 5.94
N ASN A 341 15.94 4.25 7.25
CA ASN A 341 16.94 3.99 8.30
C ASN A 341 16.82 2.58 8.94
N GLU A 342 17.89 2.05 9.54
CA GLU A 342 18.05 0.61 9.78
C GLU A 342 17.45 0.02 11.03
N THR A 343 17.15 0.81 12.05
CA THR A 343 16.40 0.32 13.22
C THR A 343 15.06 -0.34 12.84
N LEU A 344 14.66 -0.18 11.57
CA LEU A 344 13.50 -0.74 10.89
C LEU A 344 13.82 -1.97 10.01
N TYR A 345 15.00 -2.07 9.35
CA TYR A 345 15.35 -3.19 8.43
C TYR A 345 15.67 -4.51 9.14
N GLN A 346 16.31 -4.48 10.31
CA GLN A 346 16.66 -5.72 11.05
C GLN A 346 15.45 -6.40 11.73
N LYS A 347 14.25 -5.81 11.66
CA LYS A 347 13.03 -6.32 12.32
C LYS A 347 12.09 -7.14 11.41
N GLY A 348 12.43 -7.35 10.13
CA GLY A 348 11.76 -8.35 9.29
C GLY A 348 10.25 -8.17 9.08
N VAL A 349 9.80 -7.00 8.62
CA VAL A 349 8.38 -6.65 8.43
C VAL A 349 8.06 -6.37 6.96
N SER A 350 6.92 -6.86 6.46
CA SER A 350 6.40 -6.71 5.09
C SER A 350 5.90 -5.30 4.73
N ASN A 351 5.83 -4.38 5.71
CA ASN A 351 5.29 -3.03 5.54
C ASN A 351 6.28 -2.01 4.97
N TYR A 352 7.59 -2.24 5.14
CA TYR A 352 8.60 -1.33 4.58
C TYR A 352 8.63 -1.40 3.06
N LYS A 353 8.41 -2.59 2.51
CA LYS A 353 8.30 -2.77 1.07
C LYS A 353 7.21 -1.87 0.48
N LYS A 354 6.05 -1.78 1.13
CA LYS A 354 4.97 -0.92 0.65
C LYS A 354 5.30 0.57 0.76
N LEU A 355 5.88 1.02 1.87
CA LEU A 355 6.30 2.41 2.03
C LEU A 355 7.41 2.78 1.02
N ILE A 356 8.30 1.84 0.75
CA ILE A 356 9.30 1.96 -0.31
C ILE A 356 8.61 2.03 -1.68
N ASP A 357 7.66 1.16 -1.96
CA ASP A 357 6.92 1.15 -3.23
C ASP A 357 6.14 2.46 -3.44
N GLU A 358 5.44 2.97 -2.42
CA GLU A 358 4.72 4.26 -2.45
C GLU A 358 5.69 5.43 -2.62
N ALA A 359 6.77 5.48 -1.83
CA ALA A 359 7.77 6.53 -1.95
C ALA A 359 8.50 6.48 -3.30
N LEU A 360 8.76 5.28 -3.84
CA LEU A 360 9.31 5.11 -5.18
C LEU A 360 8.31 5.54 -6.25
N GLU A 361 7.01 5.24 -6.11
CA GLU A 361 5.94 5.65 -7.04
C GLU A 361 5.77 7.17 -7.08
N GLU A 362 5.86 7.84 -5.94
CA GLU A 362 5.78 9.30 -5.82
C GLU A 362 7.06 10.01 -6.28
N ALA A 363 8.22 9.46 -5.94
CA ALA A 363 9.51 10.10 -6.18
C ALA A 363 9.72 10.46 -7.65
N SER A 364 10.06 11.73 -7.89
CA SER A 364 10.39 12.26 -9.21
C SER A 364 11.87 12.15 -9.54
N CYS A 365 12.70 11.83 -8.53
CA CYS A 365 14.14 11.64 -8.65
C CYS A 365 14.62 10.48 -7.76
N LEU A 366 15.50 9.63 -8.27
CA LEU A 366 16.17 8.56 -7.52
C LEU A 366 17.67 8.85 -7.38
N ILE A 367 18.18 8.75 -6.16
CA ILE A 367 19.61 8.84 -5.84
C ILE A 367 20.05 7.49 -5.27
N VAL A 368 21.04 6.85 -5.90
CA VAL A 368 21.64 5.59 -5.42
C VAL A 368 23.03 5.90 -4.87
N ILE A 369 23.28 5.56 -3.60
CA ILE A 369 24.58 5.74 -2.94
C ILE A 369 25.25 4.39 -2.81
N GLY A 370 26.45 4.28 -3.37
CA GLY A 370 27.21 3.05 -3.41
C GLY A 370 28.71 3.29 -3.41
N SER A 371 29.31 3.41 -2.21
CA SER A 371 30.78 3.45 -2.09
C SER A 371 31.44 2.16 -2.58
N ARG A 372 30.72 1.03 -2.53
CA ARG A 372 31.16 -0.30 -3.01
C ARG A 372 30.08 -0.94 -3.87
N ARG A 373 30.50 -1.68 -4.90
CA ARG A 373 29.58 -2.43 -5.79
C ARG A 373 28.64 -3.35 -5.01
N GLU A 374 29.17 -4.03 -4.00
CA GLU A 374 28.43 -4.97 -3.14
C GLU A 374 27.24 -4.32 -2.43
N PHE A 375 27.33 -3.02 -2.13
CA PHE A 375 26.27 -2.28 -1.47
C PHE A 375 25.14 -1.93 -2.44
N VAL A 376 25.49 -1.53 -3.67
CA VAL A 376 24.55 -1.27 -4.76
C VAL A 376 23.81 -2.54 -5.19
N GLU A 377 24.49 -3.69 -5.17
CA GLU A 377 23.92 -4.98 -5.55
C GLU A 377 23.22 -5.71 -4.39
N SER A 378 23.17 -5.12 -3.19
CA SER A 378 22.47 -5.72 -2.05
C SER A 378 20.97 -5.84 -2.30
N GLU A 379 20.32 -6.85 -1.71
CA GLU A 379 18.94 -7.27 -2.03
C GLU A 379 17.95 -6.10 -2.10
N TRP A 380 17.95 -5.22 -1.09
CA TRP A 380 17.02 -4.11 -0.99
C TRP A 380 17.40 -2.90 -1.85
N VAL A 381 18.67 -2.52 -1.88
CA VAL A 381 19.14 -1.42 -2.74
C VAL A 381 18.87 -1.76 -4.20
N ARG A 382 19.12 -3.02 -4.59
CA ARG A 382 18.81 -3.56 -5.90
C ARG A 382 17.33 -3.52 -6.22
N TYR A 383 16.48 -3.96 -5.29
CA TYR A 383 15.04 -3.89 -5.45
C TYR A 383 14.56 -2.45 -5.73
N GLU A 384 15.07 -1.48 -4.97
CA GLU A 384 14.66 -0.07 -5.07
C GLU A 384 15.00 0.54 -6.44
N TRP A 385 16.27 0.44 -6.86
CA TRP A 385 16.65 1.02 -8.15
C TRP A 385 16.08 0.26 -9.35
N ASP A 386 15.91 -1.06 -9.27
CA ASP A 386 15.33 -1.86 -10.37
C ASP A 386 13.82 -1.58 -10.54
N THR A 387 13.11 -1.39 -9.44
CA THR A 387 11.69 -1.00 -9.44
C THR A 387 11.52 0.39 -10.05
N TYR A 388 12.33 1.36 -9.65
CA TYR A 388 12.29 2.70 -10.23
C TYR A 388 12.62 2.70 -11.73
N LEU A 389 13.62 1.92 -12.15
CA LEU A 389 13.96 1.75 -13.57
C LEU A 389 12.82 1.13 -14.37
N THR A 390 12.09 0.17 -13.80
CA THR A 390 10.94 -0.45 -14.45
C THR A 390 9.83 0.58 -14.71
N GLU A 391 9.59 1.48 -13.77
CA GLU A 391 8.64 2.59 -13.92
C GLU A 391 9.07 3.61 -14.99
N VAL A 392 10.38 3.88 -15.09
CA VAL A 392 10.97 4.68 -16.17
C VAL A 392 10.77 4.01 -17.53
N LEU A 393 11.10 2.72 -17.65
CA LEU A 393 10.96 1.96 -18.90
C LEU A 393 9.50 1.84 -19.33
N ALA A 394 8.57 1.81 -18.38
CA ALA A 394 7.14 1.83 -18.64
C ALA A 394 6.59 3.23 -19.00
N GLY A 395 7.43 4.26 -19.05
CA GLY A 395 7.06 5.63 -19.40
C GLY A 395 6.26 6.36 -18.32
N ARG A 396 6.21 5.83 -17.09
CA ARG A 396 5.49 6.46 -15.96
C ARG A 396 6.36 7.48 -15.20
N LYS A 397 7.68 7.39 -15.35
CA LYS A 397 8.67 8.30 -14.77
C LYS A 397 9.64 8.84 -15.80
N ALA A 398 10.19 10.03 -15.54
CA ALA A 398 11.22 10.63 -16.36
C ALA A 398 12.53 9.84 -16.20
N GLY A 399 13.13 9.41 -17.32
CA GLY A 399 14.29 8.53 -17.27
C GLY A 399 15.59 9.19 -16.84
N ASP A 400 15.71 10.50 -17.00
CA ASP A 400 16.97 11.22 -16.77
C ASP A 400 17.22 11.56 -15.29
N ASN A 401 16.27 11.24 -14.41
CA ASN A 401 16.30 11.63 -13.00
C ASN A 401 16.86 10.53 -12.08
N ILE A 402 17.81 9.74 -12.56
CA ILE A 402 18.50 8.70 -11.78
C ILE A 402 19.97 9.11 -11.64
N PHE A 403 20.43 9.23 -10.41
CA PHE A 403 21.79 9.67 -10.09
C PHE A 403 22.49 8.66 -9.18
N THR A 404 23.76 8.36 -9.44
CA THR A 404 24.55 7.44 -8.61
C THR A 404 25.77 8.11 -7.98
N LEU A 405 25.85 8.14 -6.65
CA LEU A 405 27.08 8.48 -5.92
C LEU A 405 27.94 7.23 -5.75
N ARG A 406 29.13 7.23 -6.33
CA ARG A 406 30.07 6.11 -6.33
C ARG A 406 31.33 6.42 -5.52
N GLY A 407 32.00 5.38 -5.04
CA GLY A 407 33.34 5.50 -4.45
C GLY A 407 34.30 6.33 -5.32
N ASP A 408 35.12 7.18 -4.70
CA ASP A 408 35.98 8.13 -5.42
C ASP A 408 36.97 7.46 -6.40
N GLY A 409 37.38 6.22 -6.11
CA GLY A 409 38.23 5.40 -6.99
C GLY A 409 37.48 4.38 -7.85
N ALA A 410 36.15 4.34 -7.80
CA ALA A 410 35.36 3.37 -8.57
C ALA A 410 35.10 3.91 -9.99
N ASP A 411 35.47 3.12 -11.00
CA ASP A 411 35.10 3.41 -12.39
C ASP A 411 33.61 3.15 -12.64
N ILE A 412 33.03 3.78 -13.64
CA ILE A 412 31.63 3.59 -14.05
C ILE A 412 31.36 2.12 -14.37
N SER A 413 32.35 1.40 -14.92
CA SER A 413 32.24 -0.04 -15.19
C SER A 413 32.00 -0.88 -13.92
N ALA A 414 32.37 -0.38 -12.73
CA ALA A 414 32.13 -1.05 -11.47
C ALA A 414 30.64 -1.07 -11.08
N LEU A 415 29.82 -0.17 -11.63
CA LEU A 415 28.37 -0.14 -11.41
C LEU A 415 27.66 -1.30 -12.12
N PRO A 416 26.47 -1.71 -11.63
CA PRO A 416 25.58 -2.61 -12.36
C PRO A 416 25.27 -2.07 -13.76
N ILE A 417 25.19 -2.95 -14.77
CA ILE A 417 25.00 -2.59 -16.19
C ILE A 417 23.82 -1.62 -16.38
N SER A 418 22.72 -1.85 -15.67
CA SER A 418 21.51 -1.04 -15.74
C SER A 418 21.72 0.42 -15.31
N LEU A 419 22.67 0.67 -14.42
CA LEU A 419 22.96 2.01 -13.86
C LEU A 419 24.04 2.77 -14.63
N ARG A 420 24.88 2.10 -15.43
CA ARG A 420 26.04 2.71 -16.12
C ARG A 420 25.69 3.82 -17.12
N LYS A 421 24.45 3.81 -17.63
CA LYS A 421 23.97 4.79 -18.62
C LYS A 421 23.45 6.09 -17.98
N TYR A 422 23.29 6.11 -16.66
CA TYR A 422 22.80 7.28 -15.93
C TYR A 422 23.94 8.07 -15.31
N GLN A 423 23.65 9.30 -14.93
CA GLN A 423 24.65 10.22 -14.40
C GLN A 423 25.21 9.71 -13.06
N SER A 424 26.54 9.68 -12.96
CA SER A 424 27.23 9.19 -11.75
C SER A 424 28.37 10.12 -11.34
N PHE A 425 28.50 10.34 -10.04
CA PHE A 425 29.48 11.24 -9.45
C PHE A 425 30.32 10.53 -8.38
N PRO A 426 31.63 10.84 -8.28
CA PRO A 426 32.40 10.54 -7.07
C PRO A 426 31.73 11.11 -5.82
N ILE A 427 31.86 10.44 -4.67
CA ILE A 427 31.38 10.94 -3.37
C ILE A 427 32.01 12.29 -3.00
N SER A 428 33.28 12.50 -3.36
CA SER A 428 33.98 13.79 -3.21
C SER A 428 33.35 14.93 -3.99
N GLU A 429 32.58 14.63 -5.04
CA GLU A 429 31.90 15.59 -5.91
C GLU A 429 30.39 15.68 -5.61
N VAL A 430 29.97 15.34 -4.38
CA VAL A 430 28.56 15.35 -3.96
C VAL A 430 27.84 16.69 -4.19
N GLU A 431 28.56 17.82 -4.24
CA GLU A 431 27.95 19.11 -4.54
C GLU A 431 27.38 19.17 -5.98
N GLN A 432 27.99 18.44 -6.94
CA GLN A 432 27.44 18.34 -8.29
C GLN A 432 26.09 17.61 -8.29
N LEU A 433 25.94 16.58 -7.45
CA LEU A 433 24.67 15.87 -7.33
C LEU A 433 23.52 16.83 -6.97
N TYR A 434 23.72 17.74 -6.02
CA TYR A 434 22.65 18.67 -5.61
C TYR A 434 22.20 19.59 -6.74
N MET A 435 23.16 20.04 -7.57
CA MET A 435 22.85 20.84 -8.76
C MET A 435 22.02 20.06 -9.77
N TRP A 436 22.39 18.80 -10.03
CA TRP A 436 21.69 17.94 -10.97
C TRP A 436 20.29 17.55 -10.49
N VAL A 437 20.14 17.25 -9.20
CA VAL A 437 18.82 17.00 -8.58
C VAL A 437 17.94 18.24 -8.66
N SER A 438 18.51 19.42 -8.39
CA SER A 438 17.80 20.69 -8.55
C SER A 438 17.32 20.89 -9.99
N ASN A 439 18.18 20.65 -10.99
CA ASN A 439 17.80 20.77 -12.40
C ASN A 439 16.71 19.76 -12.82
N ALA A 440 16.84 18.50 -12.36
CA ALA A 440 15.88 17.44 -12.63
C ALA A 440 14.48 17.77 -12.09
N LEU A 441 14.40 18.30 -10.86
CA LEU A 441 13.14 18.63 -10.20
C LEU A 441 12.58 20.01 -10.56
N SER A 442 13.42 20.92 -11.05
CA SER A 442 12.98 22.22 -11.59
C SER A 442 12.29 22.11 -12.95
N GLY A 443 12.15 20.89 -13.51
CA GLY A 443 11.42 20.64 -14.76
C GLY A 443 12.24 20.86 -16.03
N ILE A 444 13.58 20.84 -15.95
CA ILE A 444 14.47 20.94 -17.12
C ILE A 444 14.63 19.56 -17.82
N GLY A 445 14.08 18.47 -17.26
CA GLY A 445 14.01 17.13 -17.86
C GLY A 445 12.66 16.82 -18.52
N VAL A 446 12.68 16.50 -19.81
CA VAL A 446 11.55 16.26 -20.70
C VAL A 446 10.53 15.27 -20.12
N GLY A 447 9.26 15.70 -19.97
CA GLY A 447 8.13 14.78 -19.98
C GLY A 447 7.13 14.80 -18.81
N LYS A 448 6.68 15.96 -18.29
CA LYS A 448 5.33 16.10 -17.72
C LYS A 448 4.76 17.48 -18.07
N LYS A 449 3.45 17.52 -18.40
CA LYS A 449 2.65 18.67 -18.89
C LYS A 449 3.31 20.05 -18.70
N GLN A 450 3.64 20.71 -19.80
CA GLN A 450 4.13 22.09 -19.85
C GLN A 450 3.29 23.01 -18.97
N ARG A 451 3.82 23.38 -17.80
CA ARG A 451 3.62 24.74 -17.31
C ARG A 451 4.49 25.60 -18.21
N GLN A 452 3.89 26.49 -18.99
CA GLN A 452 4.69 27.41 -19.80
C GLN A 452 5.43 28.33 -18.81
N CYS A 453 6.76 28.20 -18.74
CA CYS A 453 7.63 29.04 -17.94
C CYS A 453 8.58 29.79 -18.87
N LEU A 454 8.91 31.04 -18.53
CA LEU A 454 10.07 31.72 -19.07
C LEU A 454 11.33 31.04 -18.53
N LEU A 455 12.27 30.74 -19.41
CA LEU A 455 13.55 30.13 -19.06
C LEU A 455 14.65 30.94 -19.73
N TYR A 456 15.48 31.63 -18.95
CA TYR A 456 16.57 32.46 -19.48
C TYR A 456 17.91 32.13 -18.83
N PRO A 457 19.00 32.06 -19.59
CA PRO A 457 20.33 31.95 -19.02
C PRO A 457 20.70 33.25 -18.29
N ALA A 458 21.26 33.12 -17.10
CA ALA A 458 21.70 34.20 -16.25
C ALA A 458 23.18 34.01 -15.90
N VAL A 459 23.94 35.08 -16.01
CA VAL A 459 25.38 35.13 -15.72
C VAL A 459 25.57 35.63 -14.29
N PHE A 460 26.22 34.82 -13.46
CA PHE A 460 26.57 35.14 -12.08
C PHE A 460 28.03 35.56 -12.02
N ALA A 461 28.27 36.82 -11.65
CA ALA A 461 29.59 37.41 -11.48
C ALA A 461 29.86 37.68 -10.00
N GLU A 462 30.98 37.19 -9.49
CA GLU A 462 31.43 37.49 -8.14
C GLU A 462 31.90 38.95 -8.06
N LYS A 463 31.52 39.65 -6.99
CA LYS A 463 31.88 41.05 -6.75
C LYS A 463 33.15 41.14 -5.93
N GLU A 464 33.99 42.14 -6.22
CA GLU A 464 35.22 42.42 -5.44
C GLU A 464 34.95 42.70 -3.95
N ALA A 465 33.76 43.19 -3.59
CA ALA A 465 33.34 43.46 -2.21
C ALA A 465 32.67 42.24 -1.51
N GLY A 466 32.65 41.07 -2.16
CA GLY A 466 31.88 39.89 -1.75
C GLY A 466 30.44 39.91 -2.26
N GLY A 467 29.90 38.72 -2.54
CA GLY A 467 28.56 38.54 -3.11
C GLY A 467 28.54 38.36 -4.63
N TYR A 468 27.35 38.22 -5.20
CA TYR A 468 27.15 37.89 -6.61
C TYR A 468 26.21 38.89 -7.29
N ALA A 469 26.60 39.37 -8.47
CA ALA A 469 25.73 40.06 -9.42
C ALA A 469 25.18 39.05 -10.43
N VAL A 470 23.91 39.17 -10.77
CA VAL A 470 23.24 38.35 -11.78
C VAL A 470 22.76 39.23 -12.91
N THR A 471 23.11 38.88 -14.14
CA THR A 471 22.67 39.57 -15.35
C THR A 471 22.11 38.59 -16.36
N PHE A 472 21.03 38.97 -17.04
CA PHE A 472 20.46 38.21 -18.15
C PHE A 472 20.96 38.83 -19.47
N PRO A 473 21.54 38.06 -20.40
CA PRO A 473 22.01 38.61 -21.68
C PRO A 473 20.88 39.23 -22.52
N ASP A 474 19.69 38.60 -22.48
CA ASP A 474 18.55 38.95 -23.33
C ASP A 474 17.53 39.86 -22.63
N LEU A 475 17.72 40.16 -21.34
CA LEU A 475 16.79 40.92 -20.52
C LEU A 475 17.52 42.04 -19.78
N GLU A 476 16.90 43.21 -19.67
CA GLU A 476 17.43 44.33 -18.88
C GLU A 476 17.19 44.15 -17.36
N ILE A 477 17.36 42.93 -16.86
CA ILE A 477 17.17 42.57 -15.46
C ILE A 477 18.54 42.34 -14.81
N LYS A 478 18.74 42.96 -13.63
CA LYS A 478 19.94 42.77 -12.82
C LYS A 478 19.56 42.50 -11.37
N ALA A 479 20.20 41.51 -10.76
CA ALA A 479 20.00 41.16 -9.35
C ALA A 479 21.32 41.11 -8.60
N GLU A 480 21.28 41.32 -7.28
CA GLU A 480 22.48 41.26 -6.45
C GLU A 480 22.20 40.58 -5.12
N GLY A 481 23.06 39.65 -4.73
CA GLY A 481 22.92 38.90 -3.48
C GLY A 481 24.22 38.75 -2.72
N ALA A 482 24.12 38.61 -1.41
CA ALA A 482 25.28 38.40 -0.53
C ALA A 482 25.89 36.99 -0.69
N SER A 483 25.14 36.04 -1.26
CA SER A 483 25.59 34.69 -1.61
C SER A 483 25.00 34.29 -2.96
N LEU A 484 25.54 33.24 -3.59
CA LEU A 484 25.03 32.72 -4.87
C LEU A 484 23.53 32.35 -4.78
N LYS A 485 23.12 31.72 -3.68
CA LYS A 485 21.71 31.37 -3.41
C LYS A 485 20.82 32.61 -3.27
N ASP A 486 21.28 33.62 -2.53
CA ASP A 486 20.53 34.89 -2.36
C ASP A 486 20.40 35.64 -3.70
N ALA A 487 21.48 35.66 -4.49
CA ALA A 487 21.50 36.28 -5.81
C ALA A 487 20.56 35.56 -6.79
N PHE A 488 20.53 34.22 -6.75
CA PHE A 488 19.62 33.40 -7.54
C PHE A 488 18.14 33.66 -7.18
N MET A 489 17.80 33.65 -5.89
CA MET A 489 16.42 33.90 -5.44
C MET A 489 15.93 35.30 -5.82
N LYS A 490 16.81 36.31 -5.75
CA LYS A 490 16.49 37.68 -6.17
C LYS A 490 16.34 37.79 -7.69
N ALA A 491 17.19 37.11 -8.46
CA ALA A 491 17.06 37.05 -9.92
C ALA A 491 15.76 36.38 -10.35
N LYS A 492 15.39 35.26 -9.69
CA LYS A 492 14.12 34.58 -9.90
C LYS A 492 12.93 35.50 -9.63
N ASN A 493 12.87 36.12 -8.45
CA ASN A 493 11.78 37.06 -8.12
C ASN A 493 11.66 38.21 -9.13
N LEU A 494 12.77 38.75 -9.63
CA LEU A 494 12.75 39.81 -10.64
C LEU A 494 12.24 39.31 -12.00
N LEU A 495 12.59 38.07 -12.38
CA LEU A 495 12.10 37.45 -13.60
C LEU A 495 10.60 37.14 -13.52
N GLU A 496 10.08 36.76 -12.34
CA GLU A 496 8.64 36.61 -12.09
C GLU A 496 7.90 37.94 -12.23
N ILE A 497 8.46 39.02 -11.67
CA ILE A 497 7.89 40.37 -11.82
C ILE A 497 7.88 40.80 -13.29
N TYR A 498 8.95 40.50 -14.03
CA TYR A 498 9.04 40.77 -15.46
C TYR A 498 8.02 39.97 -16.28
N ALA A 499 7.80 38.69 -15.95
CA ALA A 499 6.76 37.87 -16.57
C ALA A 499 5.37 38.51 -16.38
N VAL A 500 5.04 38.93 -15.16
CA VAL A 500 3.78 39.61 -14.84
C VAL A 500 3.65 40.94 -15.60
N TYR A 501 4.75 41.68 -15.80
CA TYR A 501 4.76 42.91 -16.58
C TYR A 501 4.42 42.67 -18.05
N LEU A 502 5.06 41.67 -18.69
CA LEU A 502 4.78 41.27 -20.08
C LEU A 502 3.30 40.92 -20.27
N GLY A 503 2.71 40.16 -19.34
CA GLY A 503 1.29 39.81 -19.38
C GLY A 503 0.34 41.01 -19.28
N LYS A 504 0.73 42.08 -18.56
CA LYS A 504 -0.07 43.32 -18.46
C LYS A 504 0.07 44.22 -19.68
N CYS A 505 1.24 44.23 -20.32
CA CYS A 505 1.52 45.02 -21.51
C CYS A 505 1.09 44.33 -22.82
N GLY A 506 0.82 43.02 -22.78
CA GLY A 506 0.51 42.21 -23.96
C GLY A 506 1.74 41.91 -24.82
N ASP A 507 2.94 42.12 -24.28
CA ASP A 507 4.21 41.93 -24.97
C ASP A 507 4.66 40.48 -24.84
N THR A 508 5.27 39.95 -25.91
CA THR A 508 5.88 38.62 -25.88
C THR A 508 7.30 38.69 -25.32
N PRO A 509 7.72 37.71 -24.50
CA PRO A 509 9.09 37.63 -24.02
C PRO A 509 10.09 37.52 -25.20
N PRO A 510 11.26 38.19 -25.15
CA PRO A 510 12.30 38.04 -26.19
C PRO A 510 12.84 36.61 -26.25
N GLU A 511 13.30 36.16 -27.40
CA GLU A 511 13.87 34.80 -27.51
C GLU A 511 15.15 34.69 -26.66
N ALA A 512 15.27 33.62 -25.87
CA ALA A 512 16.43 33.40 -25.01
C ALA A 512 17.63 32.93 -25.85
N THR A 513 18.79 33.54 -25.66
CA THR A 513 20.04 33.06 -26.23
C THR A 513 20.37 31.67 -25.68
N ALA A 514 20.92 30.79 -26.52
CA ALA A 514 21.30 29.45 -26.10
C ALA A 514 22.37 29.52 -24.98
N ILE A 515 22.21 28.71 -23.92
CA ILE A 515 23.12 28.76 -22.77
C ILE A 515 24.57 28.47 -23.16
N GLU A 516 24.80 27.65 -24.18
CA GLU A 516 26.13 27.33 -24.69
C GLU A 516 26.85 28.58 -25.22
N ASP A 517 26.13 29.47 -25.89
CA ASP A 517 26.66 30.73 -26.41
C ASP A 517 26.99 31.70 -25.27
N VAL A 518 26.13 31.75 -24.24
CA VAL A 518 26.35 32.57 -23.04
C VAL A 518 27.56 32.06 -22.24
N MET A 519 27.70 30.75 -22.08
CA MET A 519 28.85 30.12 -21.43
C MET A 519 30.15 30.39 -22.19
N THR A 520 30.09 30.39 -23.53
CA THR A 520 31.24 30.71 -24.38
C THR A 520 31.64 32.18 -24.25
N ALA A 521 30.68 33.10 -24.15
CA ALA A 521 30.92 34.52 -23.94
C ALA A 521 31.43 34.85 -22.52
N HIS A 522 31.08 34.04 -21.53
CA HIS A 522 31.42 34.24 -20.11
C HIS A 522 32.12 33.03 -19.48
N PRO A 523 33.33 32.67 -19.93
CA PRO A 523 33.99 31.40 -19.57
C PRO A 523 34.44 31.33 -18.10
N THR A 524 34.55 32.47 -17.42
CA THR A 524 34.98 32.57 -16.02
C THR A 524 33.82 32.75 -15.05
N ASN A 525 32.59 32.90 -15.55
CA ASN A 525 31.42 33.18 -14.74
C ASN A 525 30.53 31.95 -14.66
N THR A 526 29.79 31.83 -13.56
CA THR A 526 28.80 30.77 -13.42
C THR A 526 27.57 31.17 -14.22
N VAL A 527 27.16 30.36 -15.19
CA VAL A 527 25.95 30.59 -16.00
C VAL A 527 24.91 29.54 -15.62
N MET A 528 23.67 29.98 -15.32
CA MET A 528 22.57 29.08 -14.95
C MET A 528 21.27 29.55 -15.59
N TYR A 529 20.36 28.63 -15.90
CA TYR A 529 18.99 29.02 -16.23
C TYR A 529 18.25 29.50 -14.97
N VAL A 530 17.50 30.58 -15.12
CA VAL A 530 16.51 31.04 -14.13
C VAL A 530 15.14 30.96 -14.77
N ASP A 531 14.19 30.37 -14.06
CA ASP A 531 12.83 30.15 -14.50
C ASP A 531 11.84 31.11 -13.83
N ALA A 532 10.78 31.49 -14.55
CA ALA A 532 9.61 32.16 -14.01
C ALA A 532 8.33 31.65 -14.68
N PRO A 533 7.22 31.46 -13.94
CA PRO A 533 5.95 31.09 -14.55
C PRO A 533 5.44 32.21 -15.49
N LEU A 534 4.92 31.86 -16.66
CA LEU A 534 4.20 32.82 -17.52
C LEU A 534 2.89 33.23 -16.82
N PRO A 535 2.50 34.51 -16.84
CA PRO A 535 1.20 34.92 -16.29
C PRO A 535 0.07 34.28 -17.09
N GLU A 536 -0.95 33.79 -16.38
CA GLU A 536 -2.20 33.36 -17.00
C GLU A 536 -2.83 34.58 -17.69
N ALA A 537 -3.28 34.43 -18.95
CA ALA A 537 -3.94 35.49 -19.68
C ALA A 537 -5.12 36.04 -18.85
N PRO A 538 -5.37 37.36 -18.85
CA PRO A 538 -6.55 37.89 -18.15
C PRO A 538 -7.79 37.22 -18.75
N GLU A 539 -8.63 36.60 -17.90
CA GLU A 539 -9.96 36.15 -18.34
C GLU A 539 -10.69 37.36 -18.94
N GLU A 540 -11.04 37.28 -20.22
CA GLU A 540 -11.90 38.27 -20.86
C GLU A 540 -13.21 38.37 -20.07
N ALA A 541 -13.51 39.58 -19.58
CA ALA A 541 -14.69 39.90 -18.77
C ALA A 541 -15.98 39.97 -19.59
#